data_AF-A0AAW8CE54-F1
#
_entry.id   AF-A0AAW8CE54-F1
#
_cell.length_a   1.000
_cell.length_b   1.000
_cell.length_c   1.000
_cell.angle_alpha   90.00
_cell.angle_beta   90.00
_cell.angle_gamma   90.00
#
_symmetry.space_group_name_H-M   'P 1'
#
loop_
_entity.id
_entity.type
_entity.pdbx_description
1 polymer ?
#
loop_
_entity_poly.entity_id
_entity_poly.type
_entity_poly.pdbx_seq_one_letter_code
_entity_poly.pdbx_strand_id
1 'polypeptide(L)'
;MCGLWKSDTDEIKIVHIGSGSGSTLLCVLANNMLDFMRFLAIGYTEICWEEKFSFSPYEEDPNLERNTYFENWVTKTFNIEIPQIATEIIKYSSTMEDDYSKDEFFNWCKSKFRFLE
;
A
#
# COMPACT_ATOMS: atom_id res chain seq x y z
N MET A 1 -3.31 9.83 -1.27
CA MET A 1 -3.27 9.86 -2.75
C MET A 1 -2.42 8.69 -3.23
N CYS A 2 -2.91 7.89 -4.17
CA CYS A 2 -2.12 6.82 -4.81
C CYS A 2 -1.53 7.33 -6.13
N GLY A 3 -0.28 6.98 -6.43
CA GLY A 3 0.42 7.44 -7.63
C GLY A 3 1.44 6.44 -8.15
N LEU A 4 1.95 6.74 -9.35
CA LEU A 4 3.12 6.06 -9.91
C LEU A 4 4.35 6.94 -9.67
N TRP A 5 5.42 6.31 -9.19
CA TRP A 5 6.70 6.96 -9.02
C TRP A 5 7.76 6.20 -9.78
N LYS A 6 8.61 6.94 -10.50
CA LYS A 6 9.80 6.40 -11.17
C LYS A 6 10.99 6.56 -10.21
N SER A 7 11.53 5.44 -9.74
CA SER A 7 12.67 5.43 -8.82
C SER A 7 13.94 5.93 -9.49
N ASP A 8 14.97 6.19 -8.68
CA ASP A 8 16.31 6.54 -9.18
C ASP A 8 16.98 5.39 -9.97
N THR A 9 16.46 4.17 -9.85
CA THR A 9 16.87 2.99 -10.63
C THR A 9 16.01 2.76 -11.88
N ASP A 10 15.20 3.75 -12.30
CA ASP A 10 14.29 3.70 -13.43
C ASP A 10 13.12 2.69 -13.30
N GLU A 11 12.84 2.16 -12.11
CA GLU A 11 11.69 1.28 -11.86
C GLU A 11 10.41 2.10 -11.62
N ILE A 12 9.25 1.62 -12.13
CA ILE A 12 7.94 2.23 -11.84
C ILE A 12 7.29 1.49 -10.67
N LYS A 13 7.06 2.20 -9.57
CA LYS A 13 6.44 1.67 -8.34
C LYS A 13 5.13 2.38 -8.05
N ILE A 14 4.28 1.72 -7.28
CA ILE A 14 3.01 2.26 -6.82
C ILE A 14 3.22 2.79 -5.41
N VAL A 15 2.87 4.05 -5.18
CA VAL A 15 3.18 4.77 -3.95
C VAL A 15 1.94 5.44 -3.35
N HIS A 16 1.99 5.71 -2.06
CA HIS A 16 1.00 6.50 -1.35
C HIS A 16 1.63 7.76 -0.74
N ILE A 17 0.93 8.88 -0.86
CA ILE A 17 1.18 10.10 -0.08
C ILE A 17 -0.13 10.45 0.63
N GLY A 18 -0.13 10.42 1.95
CA GLY A 18 -1.25 10.81 2.80
C GLY A 18 -1.65 12.27 2.58
N SER A 19 -2.81 12.68 3.08
CA SER A 19 -3.23 14.07 2.99
C SER A 19 -2.50 14.99 3.98
N GLY A 20 -1.91 14.44 5.04
CA GLY A 20 -1.39 15.18 6.18
C GLY A 20 -2.47 15.63 7.17
N SER A 21 -3.75 15.55 6.82
CA SER A 21 -4.90 15.87 7.68
C SER A 21 -5.69 14.60 7.99
N GLY A 22 -5.13 13.75 8.86
CA GLY A 22 -5.75 12.51 9.33
C GLY A 22 -5.17 11.24 8.71
N SER A 23 -4.78 11.25 7.43
CA SER A 23 -4.00 10.16 6.83
C SER A 23 -2.58 10.64 6.54
N THR A 24 -1.61 9.99 7.18
CA THR A 24 -0.19 10.36 7.12
C THR A 24 0.67 9.27 6.47
N LEU A 25 0.07 8.19 5.94
CA LEU A 25 0.80 7.13 5.24
C LEU A 25 1.68 7.69 4.12
N LEU A 26 2.95 7.30 4.09
CA LEU A 26 3.92 7.69 3.08
C LEU A 26 4.86 6.52 2.80
N CYS A 27 4.60 5.77 1.73
CA CYS A 27 5.39 4.59 1.38
C CYS A 27 5.19 4.11 -0.06
N VAL A 28 6.00 3.14 -0.48
CA VAL A 28 5.72 2.25 -1.60
C VAL A 28 4.65 1.23 -1.18
N LEU A 29 3.53 1.22 -1.91
CA LEU A 29 2.46 0.22 -1.75
C LEU A 29 2.78 -1.09 -2.49
N ALA A 30 3.47 -1.01 -3.62
CA ALA A 30 3.88 -2.19 -4.39
C ALA A 30 5.02 -1.86 -5.36
N ASN A 31 5.90 -2.83 -5.57
CA ASN A 31 7.03 -2.69 -6.50
C ASN A 31 6.63 -2.88 -7.98
N ASN A 32 5.43 -3.39 -8.23
CA ASN A 32 4.90 -3.61 -9.57
C ASN A 32 3.37 -3.66 -9.54
N MET A 33 2.75 -3.59 -10.72
CA MET A 33 1.28 -3.56 -10.85
C MET A 33 0.61 -4.86 -10.39
N LEU A 34 1.27 -6.02 -10.54
CA LEU A 34 0.70 -7.29 -10.13
C LEU A 34 0.57 -7.38 -8.60
N ASP A 35 1.60 -6.98 -7.87
CA ASP A 35 1.54 -6.87 -6.41
C ASP A 35 0.53 -5.81 -5.97
N PHE A 36 0.38 -4.71 -6.70
CA PHE A 36 -0.67 -3.73 -6.41
C PHE A 36 -2.08 -4.34 -6.58
N MET A 37 -2.32 -5.10 -7.65
CA MET A 37 -3.59 -5.81 -7.84
C MET A 37 -3.83 -6.85 -6.74
N ARG A 38 -2.79 -7.57 -6.30
CA ARG A 38 -2.87 -8.49 -5.16
C ARG A 38 -3.26 -7.75 -3.88
N PHE A 39 -2.64 -6.60 -3.61
CA PHE A 39 -2.95 -5.76 -2.45
C PHE A 39 -4.41 -5.26 -2.48
N LEU A 40 -4.90 -4.76 -3.61
CA LEU A 40 -6.30 -4.37 -3.76
C LEU A 40 -7.26 -5.55 -3.56
N ALA A 41 -6.86 -6.75 -4.01
CA ALA A 41 -7.67 -7.94 -3.88
C ALA A 41 -7.75 -8.50 -2.45
N ILE A 42 -6.90 -8.03 -1.52
CA ILE A 42 -7.05 -8.35 -0.09
C ILE A 42 -8.38 -7.80 0.45
N GLY A 43 -8.84 -6.67 -0.07
CA GLY A 43 -10.18 -6.14 0.23
C GLY A 43 -10.24 -5.11 1.36
N TYR A 44 -9.14 -4.41 1.69
CA TYR A 44 -9.21 -3.28 2.61
C TYR A 44 -10.15 -2.19 2.08
N THR A 45 -11.06 -1.70 2.93
CA THR A 45 -11.97 -0.59 2.60
C THR A 45 -11.19 0.68 2.23
N GLU A 46 -10.08 0.93 2.92
CA GLU A 46 -9.18 2.05 2.67
C GLU A 46 -7.73 1.57 2.74
N ILE A 47 -6.91 2.05 1.81
CA ILE A 47 -5.51 1.64 1.63
C ILE A 47 -4.51 2.57 2.30
N CYS A 48 -4.98 3.47 3.18
CA CYS A 48 -4.20 4.55 3.76
C CYS A 48 -3.99 4.43 5.28
N TRP A 49 -4.39 3.30 5.87
CA TRP A 49 -4.32 3.00 7.30
C TRP A 49 -3.31 1.87 7.55
N GLU A 50 -2.04 2.24 7.78
CA GLU A 50 -0.96 1.27 7.96
C GLU A 50 -1.12 0.38 9.19
N GLU A 51 -1.79 0.86 10.22
CA GLU A 51 -2.10 0.10 11.43
C GLU A 51 -3.00 -1.12 11.14
N LYS A 52 -3.71 -1.10 10.00
CA LYS A 52 -4.57 -2.20 9.52
C LYS A 52 -3.79 -3.24 8.70
N PHE A 53 -2.62 -2.90 8.18
CA PHE A 53 -1.91 -3.76 7.21
C PHE A 53 -1.42 -5.09 7.78
N SER A 54 -1.34 -5.21 9.10
CA SER A 54 -0.94 -6.46 9.77
C SER A 54 -2.11 -7.41 10.06
N PHE A 55 -3.34 -7.01 9.70
CA PHE A 55 -4.55 -7.76 9.99
C PHE A 55 -5.32 -8.04 8.71
N SER A 56 -6.05 -9.17 8.70
CA SER A 56 -7.00 -9.46 7.64
C SER A 56 -8.20 -8.52 7.79
N PRO A 57 -8.63 -7.82 6.72
CA PRO A 57 -9.76 -6.90 6.81
C PRO A 57 -11.07 -7.62 7.20
N TYR A 58 -11.17 -8.91 6.91
CA TYR A 58 -12.35 -9.74 7.24
C TYR A 58 -12.32 -10.30 8.67
N GLU A 59 -11.16 -10.30 9.33
CA GLU A 59 -11.08 -10.63 10.75
C GLU A 59 -11.43 -9.39 11.60
N GLU A 60 -11.03 -8.20 11.15
CA GLU A 60 -11.38 -6.94 11.81
C GLU A 60 -12.85 -6.55 11.64
N ASP A 61 -13.42 -6.78 10.46
CA ASP A 61 -14.85 -6.62 10.21
C ASP A 61 -15.45 -7.88 9.55
N PRO A 62 -16.02 -8.79 10.37
CA PRO A 62 -16.66 -10.01 9.86
C PRO A 62 -17.87 -9.76 8.95
N ASN A 63 -18.42 -8.53 8.93
CA ASN A 63 -19.53 -8.16 8.06
C ASN A 63 -19.07 -7.55 6.72
N LEU A 64 -17.75 -7.33 6.55
CA LEU A 64 -17.19 -6.81 5.32
C LEU A 64 -17.39 -7.82 4.18
N GLU A 65 -18.07 -7.38 3.13
CA GLU A 65 -18.33 -8.23 1.97
C GLU A 65 -17.06 -8.44 1.14
N ARG A 66 -16.71 -9.70 0.88
CA ARG A 66 -15.61 -10.06 -0.01
C ARG A 66 -15.94 -9.72 -1.46
N ASN A 67 -15.06 -9.00 -2.14
CA ASN A 67 -15.14 -8.85 -3.59
C ASN A 67 -14.59 -10.10 -4.30
N THR A 68 -15.30 -11.22 -4.15
CA THR A 68 -14.90 -12.52 -4.70
C THR A 68 -14.77 -12.51 -6.22
N TYR A 69 -15.47 -11.62 -6.92
CA TYR A 69 -15.30 -11.45 -8.37
C TYR A 69 -13.90 -10.96 -8.71
N PHE A 70 -13.44 -9.88 -8.06
CA PHE A 70 -12.11 -9.34 -8.28
C PHE A 70 -11.01 -10.31 -7.81
N GLU A 71 -11.17 -10.93 -6.64
CA GLU A 71 -10.25 -11.95 -6.12
C GLU A 71 -10.05 -13.10 -7.13
N ASN A 72 -11.17 -13.66 -7.63
CA ASN A 72 -11.14 -14.75 -8.61
C ASN A 72 -10.53 -14.31 -9.94
N TRP A 73 -10.84 -13.11 -10.41
CA TRP A 73 -10.29 -12.59 -11.66
C TRP A 73 -8.78 -12.42 -11.56
N VAL A 74 -8.26 -11.79 -10.49
CA VAL A 74 -6.81 -11.61 -10.27
C VAL A 74 -6.12 -12.98 -10.20
N THR A 75 -6.63 -13.87 -9.37
CA THR A 75 -6.06 -15.22 -9.15
C THR A 75 -5.99 -16.00 -10.47
N LYS A 76 -7.08 -16.07 -11.23
CA LYS A 76 -7.15 -16.86 -12.46
C LYS A 76 -6.40 -16.22 -13.63
N THR A 77 -6.43 -14.90 -13.76
CA THR A 77 -5.80 -14.19 -14.88
C THR A 77 -4.28 -14.25 -14.78
N PHE A 78 -3.73 -14.11 -13.57
CA PHE A 78 -2.29 -14.04 -13.35
C PHE A 78 -1.70 -15.32 -12.73
N ASN A 79 -2.54 -16.33 -12.44
CA ASN A 79 -2.16 -17.61 -11.82
C ASN A 79 -1.32 -17.41 -10.54
N ILE A 80 -1.84 -16.60 -9.63
CA ILE A 80 -1.17 -16.18 -8.38
C ILE A 80 -2.10 -16.33 -7.19
N GLU A 81 -1.55 -16.27 -5.98
CA GLU A 81 -2.31 -16.22 -4.74
C GLU A 81 -2.41 -14.80 -4.17
N ILE A 82 -3.57 -14.48 -3.61
CA ILE A 82 -3.82 -13.22 -2.91
C ILE A 82 -3.43 -13.43 -1.44
N PRO A 83 -2.52 -12.60 -0.89
CA PRO A 83 -2.13 -12.69 0.51
C PRO A 83 -3.30 -12.34 1.44
N GLN A 84 -3.19 -12.71 2.71
CA GLN A 84 -4.23 -12.40 3.70
C GLN A 84 -4.09 -10.98 4.26
N ILE A 85 -2.87 -10.47 4.31
CA ILE A 85 -2.54 -9.18 4.92
C ILE A 85 -1.60 -8.36 4.04
N ALA A 86 -1.69 -7.04 4.13
CA ALA A 86 -0.93 -6.14 3.27
C ALA A 86 0.59 -6.18 3.53
N THR A 87 1.04 -6.50 4.74
CA THR A 87 2.47 -6.56 5.08
C THR A 87 3.24 -7.66 4.33
N GLU A 88 2.55 -8.61 3.69
CA GLU A 88 3.17 -9.57 2.75
C GLU A 88 3.62 -8.91 1.44
N ILE A 89 3.08 -7.73 1.11
CA ILE A 89 3.41 -6.94 -0.09
C ILE A 89 4.13 -5.64 0.30
N ILE A 90 3.55 -4.89 1.24
CA ILE A 90 4.03 -3.61 1.72
C ILE A 90 5.11 -3.86 2.78
N LYS A 91 6.37 -3.82 2.36
CA LYS A 91 7.50 -4.16 3.22
C LYS A 91 7.76 -3.12 4.31
N TYR A 92 7.57 -1.85 4.00
CA TYR A 92 7.93 -0.72 4.85
C TYR A 92 6.83 0.35 4.78
N SER A 93 5.80 0.22 5.62
CA SER A 93 4.89 1.34 5.86
C SER A 93 5.54 2.35 6.80
N SER A 94 5.29 3.63 6.55
CA SER A 94 5.80 4.74 7.35
C SER A 94 4.83 5.90 7.27
N THR A 95 4.89 6.80 8.24
CA THR A 95 4.04 7.98 8.32
C THR A 95 4.87 9.24 8.09
N MET A 96 4.25 10.33 7.66
CA MET A 96 4.92 11.62 7.44
C MET A 96 5.71 12.15 8.66
N GLU A 97 5.29 11.72 9.85
CA GLU A 97 5.89 12.07 11.15
C GLU A 97 7.20 11.33 11.41
N ASP A 98 7.42 10.18 10.77
CA ASP A 98 8.65 9.42 10.94
C ASP A 98 9.88 10.24 10.50
N ASP A 99 10.99 10.04 11.19
CA ASP A 99 12.26 10.68 10.84
C ASP A 99 12.98 9.90 9.72
N TYR A 100 12.79 8.59 9.67
CA TYR A 100 13.48 7.69 8.74
C TYR A 100 12.69 6.42 8.48
N SER A 101 12.81 5.90 7.26
CA SER A 101 12.27 4.59 6.86
C SER A 101 13.27 3.82 6.00
N LYS A 102 13.12 2.50 5.91
CA LYS A 102 13.76 1.70 4.85
C LYS A 102 13.05 1.80 3.50
N ASP A 103 11.89 2.45 3.48
CA ASP A 103 11.17 2.79 2.25
C ASP A 103 11.92 3.87 1.47
N GLU A 104 12.26 3.56 0.21
CA GLU A 104 13.01 4.48 -0.64
C GLU A 104 12.18 5.70 -1.08
N PHE A 105 10.87 5.52 -1.28
CA PHE A 105 10.00 6.60 -1.71
C PHE A 105 9.79 7.60 -0.57
N PHE A 106 9.62 7.11 0.65
CA PHE A 106 9.59 7.92 1.87
C PHE A 106 10.82 8.83 1.97
N ASN A 107 12.02 8.25 1.86
CA ASN A 107 13.26 9.00 1.96
C ASN A 107 13.42 10.01 0.82
N TRP A 108 13.03 9.61 -0.40
CA TRP A 108 13.01 10.52 -1.55
C TRP A 108 12.08 11.71 -1.28
N CYS A 109 10.86 11.46 -0.82
CA CYS A 109 9.89 12.48 -0.46
C CYS A 109 10.44 13.45 0.61
N LYS A 110 11.01 12.94 1.70
CA LYS A 110 11.59 13.78 2.77
C LYS A 110 12.79 14.61 2.30
N SER A 111 13.49 14.18 1.25
CA SER A 111 14.56 14.96 0.63
C SER A 111 14.06 16.13 -0.25
N LYS A 112 12.78 16.12 -0.66
CA LYS A 112 12.19 17.08 -1.61
C LYS A 112 11.13 17.98 -0.99
N PHE A 113 10.39 17.48 -0.01
CA PHE A 113 9.23 18.14 0.57
C PHE A 113 9.34 18.24 2.08
N ARG A 114 8.65 19.24 2.64
CA ARG A 114 8.33 19.33 4.06
C ARG A 114 6.85 19.02 4.21
N PHE A 115 6.53 17.96 4.95
CA PHE A 115 5.16 17.44 5.04
C PHE A 115 4.37 18.02 6.21
N LEU A 116 5.05 18.61 7.20
CA LEU A 116 4.45 19.19 8.40
C LEU A 116 5.20 20.51 8.67
N GLU A 117 4.55 21.63 8.37
CA GLU A 117 4.92 22.99 8.83
C GLU A 117 3.80 23.54 9.71
#